data_AF-A0A963PMJ7-F1
#
_entry.id   AF-A0A963PMJ7-F1
#
_cell.length_a   1.000
_cell.length_b   1.000
_cell.length_c   1.000
_cell.angle_alpha   90.00
_cell.angle_beta   90.00
_cell.angle_gamma   90.00
#
_symmetry.space_group_name_H-M   'P 1'
#
loop_
_entity.id
_entity.type
_entity.pdbx_description
1 polymer ?
#
loop_
_entity_poly.entity_id
_entity_poly.type
_entity_poly.pdbx_seq_one_letter_code
_entity_poly.pdbx_strand_id
1 'polypeptide(L)' 'MDTQPMPLEAMAAENGGLDAFRLSAPKDIATTLRRLQDASVLVNLNAPHGSVYTTSLWTADADRGALSFAADASDP' A
#
# COMPACT_ATOMS: atom_id res chain seq x y z
N MET A 1 11.99 -22.08 0.66
CA MET A 1 10.67 -21.65 1.15
C MET A 1 9.84 -21.46 -0.10
N ASP A 2 9.00 -22.44 -0.45
CA ASP A 2 8.15 -22.38 -1.65
C ASP A 2 7.02 -21.39 -1.41
N THR A 3 7.22 -20.12 -1.78
CA THR A 3 6.17 -19.11 -1.75
C THR A 3 5.26 -19.33 -2.95
N GLN A 4 4.28 -20.23 -2.81
CA GLN A 4 3.21 -20.33 -3.78
C GLN A 4 2.35 -19.06 -3.73
N PRO A 5 1.90 -18.53 -4.88
CA PRO A 5 1.01 -17.39 -4.90
C PRO A 5 -0.29 -17.74 -4.17
N MET A 6 -0.82 -16.79 -3.40
CA MET A 6 -2.11 -16.92 -2.72
C MET A 6 -3.20 -17.19 -3.77
N PRO A 7 -4.10 -18.17 -3.57
CA PRO A 7 -5.15 -18.50 -4.54
C PRO A 7 -6.31 -17.49 -4.44
N LEU A 8 -6.05 -16.26 -4.88
CA LEU A 8 -6.96 -15.12 -4.77
C LEU A 8 -8.32 -15.38 -5.42
N GLU A 9 -8.36 -16.15 -6.51
CA GLU A 9 -9.57 -16.50 -7.25
C GLU A 9 -10.48 -17.43 -6.45
N ALA A 10 -9.89 -18.40 -5.73
CA ALA A 10 -10.64 -19.30 -4.86
C ALA A 10 -11.19 -18.53 -3.66
N MET A 11 -10.39 -17.64 -3.06
CA MET A 11 -10.83 -16.81 -1.95
C MET A 11 -11.91 -15.80 -2.34
N ALA A 12 -11.81 -15.20 -3.53
CA ALA A 12 -12.81 -14.27 -4.04
C ALA A 12 -14.19 -14.93 -4.29
N ALA A 13 -14.22 -16.25 -4.50
CA ALA A 13 -15.44 -17.02 -4.74
C ALA A 13 -16.17 -17.45 -3.45
N GLU A 14 -15.56 -17.30 -2.28
CA GLU A 14 -16.20 -17.59 -0.98
C GLU A 14 -17.13 -16.44 -0.54
N ASN A 15 -18.15 -16.73 0.28
CA ASN A 15 -19.13 -15.73 0.73
C ASN A 15 -18.44 -14.58 1.50
N GLY A 16 -18.42 -13.38 0.93
CA GLY A 16 -17.71 -12.20 1.44
C GLY A 16 -16.35 -11.95 0.78
N GLY A 17 -15.86 -12.89 -0.04
CA GLY A 17 -14.73 -12.75 -0.93
C GLY A 17 -13.51 -12.04 -0.32
N LEU A 18 -12.94 -11.10 -1.08
CA LEU A 18 -11.83 -10.26 -0.65
C LEU A 18 -12.29 -9.01 0.12
N ASP A 19 -13.59 -8.84 0.42
CA ASP A 19 -14.09 -7.65 1.12
C ASP A 19 -13.51 -7.54 2.53
N ALA A 20 -13.15 -8.66 3.15
CA ALA A 20 -12.46 -8.67 4.45
C ALA A 20 -11.12 -7.92 4.44
N PHE A 21 -10.47 -7.79 3.28
CA PHE A 21 -9.21 -7.06 3.11
C PHE A 21 -9.41 -5.61 2.68
N ARG A 22 -10.66 -5.21 2.39
CA ARG A 22 -10.97 -3.87 1.91
C ARG A 22 -11.10 -2.89 3.07
N LEU A 23 -10.22 -1.90 3.11
CA LEU A 23 -10.33 -0.77 4.02
C LEU A 23 -11.23 0.31 3.41
N SER A 24 -12.43 0.50 3.97
CA SER A 24 -13.40 1.50 3.48
C SER A 24 -13.59 2.68 4.44
N ALA A 25 -13.34 2.49 5.74
CA ALA A 25 -13.50 3.55 6.72
C ALA A 25 -12.27 4.47 6.74
N PRO A 26 -12.44 5.81 6.69
CA PRO A 26 -11.32 6.76 6.67
C PRO A 26 -10.33 6.56 7.82
N LYS A 27 -10.83 6.24 9.02
CA LYS A 27 -9.99 5.96 10.20
C LYS A 27 -9.08 4.74 10.02
N ASP A 28 -9.55 3.69 9.35
CA ASP A 28 -8.81 2.44 9.19
C ASP A 28 -7.72 2.61 8.11
N ILE A 29 -8.04 3.38 7.06
CA ILE A 29 -7.08 3.82 6.06
C ILE A 29 -5.99 4.67 6.72
N ALA A 30 -6.36 5.70 7.48
CA ALA A 30 -5.40 6.58 8.16
C ALA A 30 -4.52 5.82 9.17
N THR A 31 -5.10 4.89 9.93
CA THR A 31 -4.35 4.04 10.87
C THR A 31 -3.35 3.14 10.14
N THR A 32 -3.76 2.58 9.00
CA THR A 32 -2.87 1.73 8.18
C THR A 32 -1.73 2.55 7.58
N LEU A 33 -2.02 3.72 7.01
CA LEU A 33 -1.00 4.63 6.49
C LEU A 33 -0.03 5.09 7.59
N ARG A 34 -0.52 5.40 8.79
CA ARG A 34 0.33 5.73 9.95
C ARG A 34 1.29 4.60 10.28
N ARG A 35 0.83 3.34 10.29
CA ARG A 35 1.70 2.18 10.53
C ARG A 35 2.80 2.04 9.47
N LEU A 36 2.49 2.28 8.20
CA LEU A 36 3.50 2.24 7.13
C LEU A 36 4.55 3.34 7.29
N GLN A 37 4.11 4.56 7.66
CA GLN A 37 4.99 5.69 7.93
C GLN A 37 5.90 5.40 9.15
N ASP A 38 5.32 5.01 10.28
CA ASP A 38 6.05 4.80 11.54
C ASP A 38 7.10 3.69 11.42
N ALA A 39 6.80 2.63 10.66
CA ALA A 39 7.71 1.51 10.42
C ALA A 39 8.66 1.72 9.22
N SER A 40 8.55 2.84 8.50
CA SER A 40 9.34 3.13 7.28
C SER A 40 9.33 1.96 6.29
N VAL A 41 8.16 1.35 6.09
CA VAL A 41 8.00 0.19 5.22
C VAL A 41 8.30 0.59 3.78
N LEU A 42 9.08 -0.23 3.07
CA LEU A 42 9.31 -0.06 1.64
C LEU A 42 8.03 -0.38 0.85
N VAL A 43 7.62 0.55 0.01
CA VAL A 43 6.47 0.46 -0.88
C VAL A 43 6.92 0.66 -2.32
N ASN A 44 6.23 0.00 -3.24
CA ASN A 44 6.48 0.09 -4.68
C ASN A 44 5.42 0.99 -5.34
N LEU A 45 5.84 2.12 -5.87
CA LEU A 45 5.02 2.99 -6.70
C LEU A 45 5.14 2.51 -8.16
N ASN A 46 4.04 2.04 -8.73
CA ASN A 46 4.01 1.46 -10.07
C ASN A 46 3.35 2.45 -11.03
N ALA A 47 4.07 2.90 -12.06
CA ALA A 47 3.52 3.79 -13.08
C ALA A 47 2.86 3.00 -14.21
N PRO A 48 1.89 3.58 -14.95
CA PRO A 48 1.22 2.92 -16.08
C PRO A 48 2.17 2.46 -17.20
N HIS A 49 3.34 3.09 -17.32
CA HIS A 49 4.37 2.70 -18.29
C HIS A 49 5.30 1.58 -17.80
N GLY A 50 4.98 0.95 -16.67
CA GLY A 50 5.70 -0.20 -16.13
C GLY A 50 6.95 0.13 -15.32
N SER A 51 7.25 1.41 -15.03
CA SER A 51 8.31 1.70 -14.05
C SER A 51 7.83 1.42 -12.64
N VAL A 52 8.79 1.06 -11.79
CA VAL A 52 8.58 0.82 -10.37
C VAL A 52 9.59 1.65 -9.61
N TYR A 53 9.11 2.47 -8.67
CA TYR A 53 9.95 3.22 -7.74
C TYR A 53 9.75 2.69 -6.32
N THR A 54 10.82 2.23 -5.68
CA THR A 54 10.77 1.70 -4.31
C THR A 54 11.14 2.81 -3.34
N THR A 55 10.23 3.15 -2.43
CA THR A 55 10.42 4.24 -1.47
C THR A 55 9.69 3.93 -0.16
N SER A 56 9.74 4.82 0.84
CA SER A 56 8.95 4.77 2.06
C SER A 56 7.99 5.96 2.16
N LEU A 57 6.91 5.78 2.91
CA LEU A 57 5.94 6.85 3.16
C LEU A 57 6.50 7.84 4.17
N TRP A 58 6.68 9.10 3.77
CA TRP A 58 7.21 10.17 4.63
C TRP A 58 6.12 10.85 5.45
N THR A 59 5.02 11.24 4.81
CA THR A 59 3.83 11.79 5.48
C THR A 59 2.55 11.35 4.81
N ALA A 60 1.50 11.17 5.62
CA ALA A 60 0.12 11.07 5.19
C ALA A 60 -0.70 12.19 5.85
N ASP A 61 -1.25 13.09 5.04
CA ASP A 61 -2.15 14.16 5.44
C ASP A 61 -3.58 13.78 5.03
N ALA A 62 -4.35 13.30 6.01
CA ALA A 62 -5.72 12.85 5.79
C ALA A 62 -6.67 14.02 5.48
N ASP A 63 -6.41 15.21 6.02
CA ASP A 63 -7.26 16.39 5.84
C ASP A 63 -7.14 16.93 4.41
N ARG A 64 -5.92 16.86 3.85
CA ARG A 64 -5.64 17.28 2.47
C ARG A 64 -5.73 16.15 1.45
N GLY A 65 -5.91 14.90 1.90
CA GLY A 65 -5.90 13.72 1.04
C GLY A 65 -4.57 13.53 0.31
N ALA A 66 -3.45 13.90 0.93
CA ALA A 66 -2.14 13.94 0.31
C ALA A 66 -1.18 12.93 0.96
N LEU A 67 -0.42 12.22 0.12
CA LEU A 67 0.68 11.35 0.54
C LEU A 67 1.99 11.91 0.00
N SER A 68 3.01 11.95 0.84
CA SER A 68 4.38 12.30 0.44
C SER A 68 5.29 11.12 0.71
N PHE A 69 6.16 10.81 -0.24
CA PHE A 69 7.11 9.72 -0.14
C PHE A 69 8.52 10.28 0.01
N ALA A 70 9.41 9.49 0.61
CA ALA A 70 10.82 9.81 0.60
C ALA A 70 11.32 9.82 -0.86
N ALA A 71 12.21 10.76 -1.17
CA ALA A 71 12.92 10.77 -2.43
C ALA A 71 14.41 10.79 -2.11
N ASP A 72 15.15 9.88 -2.74
CA ASP A 72 16.60 10.02 -2.76
C ASP A 72 16.96 11.03 -3.85
N ALA A 73 17.66 12.10 -3.47
CA ALA A 73 18.09 13.13 -4.41
C ALA A 73 19.09 12.61 -5.47
N SER A 74 19.63 11.39 -5.27
CA SER A 74 20.50 10.70 -6.21
C SER A 74 19.77 9.73 -7.13
N ASP A 75 18.48 9.46 -6.90
CA ASP A 75 17.64 8.69 -7.83
C ASP A 75 17.11 9.61 -8.96
N PRO A 76 17.24 9.21 -10.23
CA PRO A 76 16.93 10.05 -11.39
C PRO A 76 15.43 10.28 -11.67
#